data_AF-A0A8K1YG64-F1
#
_entry.id   AF-A0A8K1YG64-F1
#
_cell.length_a   1.000
_cell.length_b   1.000
_cell.length_c   1.000
_cell.angle_alpha   90.00
_cell.angle_beta   90.00
_cell.angle_gamma   90.00
#
_symmetry.space_group_name_H-M   'P 1'
#
loop_
_entity.id
_entity.type
_entity.pdbx_description
1 polymer ?
#
loop_
_entity_poly.entity_id
_entity_poly.type
_entity_poly.pdbx_seq_one_letter_code
_entity_poly.pdbx_strand_id
1 'polypeptide(L)' 'MLKIIWVVLSLILIGLIFLRTPQNQGLASFSTKSNLLGSPSSAEQFLNNLTIILMISYFLFAIFLNYSN' A
#
# COMPACT_ATOMS: atom_id res chain seq x y z
N MET A 1 -15.04 -18.46 -7.05
CA MET A 1 -13.57 -18.50 -7.06
C MET A 1 -12.96 -17.09 -7.10
N LEU A 2 -13.19 -16.28 -8.14
CA LEU A 2 -12.62 -14.92 -8.24
C LEU A 2 -12.99 -13.96 -7.09
N LYS A 3 -14.24 -14.02 -6.60
CA LYS A 3 -14.69 -13.25 -5.43
C LYS A 3 -13.90 -13.59 -4.15
N ILE A 4 -13.47 -14.84 -3.98
CA ILE A 4 -12.67 -15.28 -2.81
C ILE A 4 -11.26 -14.70 -2.90
N ILE A 5 -10.65 -14.74 -4.08
CA ILE A 5 -9.33 -14.15 -4.35
C ILE A 5 -9.33 -12.65 -4.05
N TRP A 6 -10.41 -11.95 -4.43
CA TRP A 6 -10.58 -10.53 -4.12
C TRP A 6 -10.65 -10.25 -2.61
N VAL A 7 -11.43 -11.03 -1.85
CA VAL A 7 -11.51 -10.90 -0.38
C VAL A 7 -10.15 -11.16 0.29
N VAL A 8 -9.41 -12.17 -0.17
CA VAL A 8 -8.06 -12.47 0.34
C VAL A 8 -7.11 -11.31 0.05
N LEU A 9 -7.17 -10.74 -1.15
CA LEU A 9 -6.35 -9.58 -1.54
C LEU A 9 -6.64 -8.36 -0.67
N SER A 10 -7.92 -8.10 -0.36
CA SER A 10 -8.33 -7.04 0.58
C SER A 10 -7.77 -7.27 1.99
N LEU A 11 -7.87 -8.48 2.51
CA LEU A 11 -7.37 -8.82 3.85
C LEU A 11 -5.84 -8.62 3.94
N ILE A 12 -5.11 -9.03 2.91
CA ILE A 12 -3.66 -8.83 2.83
C ILE A 12 -3.31 -7.34 2.80
N LEU A 13 -4.03 -6.54 2.00
CA LEU A 13 -3.85 -5.08 1.94
C LEU A 13 -4.10 -4.42 3.30
N ILE A 14 -5.18 -4.80 3.98
CA ILE A 14 -5.50 -4.29 5.32
C ILE A 14 -4.37 -4.65 6.29
N GLY A 15 -3.93 -5.91 6.30
CA GLY A 15 -2.82 -6.36 7.13
C GLY A 15 -1.52 -5.59 6.87
N LEU A 16 -1.20 -5.33 5.59
CA LEU A 16 -0.03 -4.54 5.20
C LEU A 16 -0.10 -3.09 5.67
N ILE A 17 -1.27 -2.47 5.61
CA ILE A 17 -1.47 -1.08 6.07
C ILE A 17 -1.30 -1.00 7.59
N PHE A 18 -1.81 -1.97 8.36
CA PHE A 18 -1.61 -2.03 9.81
C PHE A 18 -0.17 -2.35 10.20
N LEU A 19 0.51 -3.21 9.42
CA LEU A 19 1.91 -3.56 9.65
C LEU A 19 2.85 -2.39 9.37
N ARG A 20 2.47 -1.46 8.47
CA ARG A 20 3.27 -0.28 8.16
C ARG A 20 3.26 0.66 9.36
N THR A 21 4.41 0.81 10.00
CA THR A 21 4.61 1.80 11.07
C THR A 21 4.29 3.20 10.56
N PRO A 22 3.60 4.04 11.37
CA PRO A 22 3.32 5.41 10.98
C PRO A 22 4.64 6.16 10.81
N GLN A 23 4.93 6.60 9.59
CA GLN A 23 6.02 7.53 9.34
C GLN A 23 5.56 8.88 9.90
N ASN A 24 6.08 9.28 11.06
CA ASN A 24 5.73 10.53 11.75
C ASN A 24 5.69 11.74 10.81
N GLN A 25 4.50 12.15 10.38
CA GLN A 25 4.23 13.31 9.52
C GLN A 25 3.32 14.31 10.24
N GLY A 26 3.67 14.69 11.47
CA GLY A 26 3.08 15.87 12.10
C GLY A 26 3.64 17.17 11.51
N LEU A 27 3.02 18.32 11.84
CA LEU A 27 3.48 19.67 11.46
C LEU A 27 4.96 19.93 11.82
N ALA A 28 5.48 19.24 12.85
CA ALA A 28 6.88 19.30 13.25
C ALA A 28 7.85 18.60 12.27
N SER A 29 7.41 17.58 11.52
CA SER A 29 8.25 16.87 10.53
C SER A 29 8.49 17.68 9.24
N PHE A 30 7.65 18.68 8.95
CA PHE A 30 7.86 19.60 7.82
C PHE A 30 9.04 20.56 8.03
N SER A 31 9.39 20.87 9.29
CA SER A 31 10.46 21.82 9.61
C SER A 31 11.84 21.17 9.74
N THR A 32 11.96 19.85 9.92
CA THR A 32 13.23 19.22 10.34
C THR A 32 13.72 18.05 9.50
N LYS A 33 13.06 17.69 8.40
CA LYS A 33 13.53 16.64 7.49
C LYS A 33 13.29 17.04 6.04
N SER A 34 14.21 17.83 5.48
CA SER A 34 14.43 17.82 4.03
C SER A 34 15.13 16.50 3.66
N ASN A 35 14.42 15.38 3.83
CA ASN A 35 14.79 14.11 3.22
C ASN A 35 14.25 14.05 1.78
N LEU A 36 14.13 15.21 1.12
CA LEU A 36 13.72 15.34 -0.28
C LEU A 36 14.61 14.51 -1.23
N LEU A 37 15.85 14.22 -0.79
CA LEU A 37 16.84 13.38 -1.48
C LEU A 37 17.30 12.17 -0.64
N GLY A 38 16.72 11.98 0.55
CA GLY A 38 17.08 10.84 1.42
C GLY A 38 16.32 9.61 0.98
N SER A 39 17.05 8.55 0.59
CA SER A 39 16.41 7.31 0.20
C SER A 39 15.76 6.63 1.41
N PRO A 40 14.51 6.15 1.28
CA PRO A 40 13.89 5.32 2.31
C PRO A 40 14.74 4.07 2.57
N SER A 41 14.62 3.50 3.76
CA SER A 41 15.26 2.21 4.06
C SER A 41 14.79 1.16 3.05
N SER A 42 15.68 0.27 2.61
CA SER A 42 15.36 -0.74 1.59
C SER A 42 14.12 -1.57 1.93
N ALA A 43 13.87 -1.84 3.22
CA ALA A 43 12.68 -2.54 3.68
C ALA A 43 11.40 -1.70 3.52
N GLU A 44 11.45 -0.40 3.81
CA GLU A 44 10.33 0.51 3.60
C GLU A 44 10.04 0.69 2.10
N GLN A 45 11.08 0.77 1.27
CA GLN A 45 10.95 0.89 -0.18
C GLN A 45 10.33 -0.36 -0.79
N PHE A 46 10.75 -1.55 -0.35
CA PHE A 46 10.14 -2.82 -0.74
C PHE A 46 8.65 -2.88 -0.34
N LEU A 47 8.32 -2.57 0.91
CA LEU A 47 6.94 -2.56 1.39
C LEU A 47 6.09 -1.53 0.64
N ASN A 48 6.63 -0.35 0.33
CA ASN A 48 5.93 0.68 -0.41
C ASN A 48 5.64 0.24 -1.85
N ASN A 49 6.64 -0.31 -2.56
CA ASN A 49 6.47 -0.84 -3.91
C ASN A 49 5.47 -2.01 -3.93
N LEU A 50 5.58 -2.94 -2.98
CA LEU A 50 4.65 -4.06 -2.83
C LEU A 50 3.21 -3.57 -2.61
N THR A 51 3.03 -2.57 -1.75
CA THR A 51 1.70 -1.98 -1.47
C THR A 51 1.12 -1.32 -2.71
N ILE A 52 1.93 -0.59 -3.48
CA ILE A 52 1.50 0.04 -4.75
C ILE A 52 1.04 -1.03 -5.75
N ILE A 53 1.83 -2.10 -5.93
CA ILE A 53 1.49 -3.20 -6.85
C ILE A 53 0.18 -3.89 -6.42
N LEU A 54 0.01 -4.14 -5.12
CA LEU A 54 -1.21 -4.74 -4.58
C LEU A 54 -2.43 -3.83 -4.76
N MET A 55 -2.26 -2.51 -4.59
CA MET A 55 -3.33 -1.53 -4.75
C MET A 55 -3.79 -1.44 -6.22
N ILE A 56 -2.85 -1.39 -7.17
CA ILE A 56 -3.16 -1.43 -8.60
C ILE A 56 -3.87 -2.74 -8.96
N SER A 57 -3.34 -3.86 -8.49
CA SER A 57 -3.93 -5.18 -8.73
C SER A 57 -5.37 -5.26 -8.18
N TYR A 58 -5.60 -4.76 -6.97
CA TYR A 58 -6.92 -4.70 -6.36
C TYR A 58 -7.90 -3.86 -7.17
N PHE A 59 -7.46 -2.71 -7.68
CA PHE A 59 -8.29 -1.85 -8.53
C PHE A 59 -8.67 -2.53 -9.85
N LEU A 60 -7.71 -3.17 -10.53
CA LEU A 60 -7.97 -3.93 -11.75
C LEU A 60 -8.92 -5.11 -11.50
N PHE A 61 -8.71 -5.84 -10.41
CA PHE A 61 -9.63 -6.91 -10.00
C PHE A 61 -11.03 -6.40 -9.72
N ALA A 62 -11.19 -5.21 -9.12
CA ALA A 62 -12.49 -4.61 -8.87
C ALA A 62 -13.24 -4.29 -10.17
N ILE A 63 -12.55 -3.70 -11.15
CA ILE A 63 -13.13 -3.43 -12.49
C ILE A 63 -13.51 -4.75 -13.17
N PHE A 64 -12.61 -5.73 -13.18
CA PHE A 64 -12.86 -7.02 -13.83
C PHE A 64 -14.04 -7.78 -13.20
N LEU A 65 -14.11 -7.81 -11.86
CA LEU A 65 -15.24 -8.43 -11.15
C LEU A 65 -16.56 -7.70 -11.37
N ASN A 66 -16.54 -6.38 -11.51
CA ASN A 66 -17.74 -5.60 -11.83
C ASN A 66 -18.23 -5.88 -13.26
N TYR A 67 -17.33 -6.01 -14.23
CA TYR A 67 -17.71 -6.35 -15.61
C TYR A 67 -18.14 -7.81 -15.79
N SER A 68 -17.56 -8.73 -15.02
CA SER A 68 -17.86 -10.16 -15.06
C SER A 68 -19.13 -10.57 -14.29
N ASN A 69 -19.79 -9.64 -13.59
CA ASN A 69 -20.94 -9.90 -12.72
C ASN A 69 -22.19 -9.19 -13.21
#